data_AF-A0A4R3TDJ1-F1
#
_entry.id   AF-A0A4R3TDJ1-F1
#
_cell.length_a   1.000
_cell.length_b   1.000
_cell.length_c   1.000
_cell.angle_alpha   90.00
_cell.angle_beta   90.00
_cell.angle_gamma   90.00
#
_symmetry.space_group_name_H-M   'P 1'
#
loop_
_entity.id
_entity.type
_entity.pdbx_description
1 polymer ?
#
loop_
_entity_poly.entity_id
_entity_poly.type
_entity_poly.pdbx_seq_one_letter_code
_entity_poly.pdbx_strand_id
1 'polypeptide(L)' 'MAFTRDFCESRAQEAAEAASIAKLANVRDRELRSEAAWRAMSDQIRRIEEGRKPAF' A
#
# COMPACT_ATOMS: atom_id res chain seq x y z
N MET A 1 7.42 -9.04 12.09
CA MET A 1 7.32 -9.39 10.66
C MET A 1 7.70 -8.15 9.86
N ALA A 2 8.69 -8.22 8.98
CA ALA A 2 8.98 -7.13 8.04
C ALA A 2 8.19 -7.41 6.77
N PHE A 3 7.30 -6.51 6.38
CA PHE A 3 6.63 -6.57 5.09
C PHE A 3 7.60 -6.07 4.01
N THR A 4 7.59 -6.70 2.85
CA THR A 4 8.37 -6.25 1.68
C THR A 4 7.57 -5.21 0.89
N ARG A 5 8.27 -4.39 0.11
CA ARG A 5 7.65 -3.39 -0.76
C ARG A 5 6.61 -4.03 -1.68
N ASP A 6 6.98 -5.10 -2.36
CA ASP A 6 6.11 -5.84 -3.30
C ASP A 6 4.86 -6.40 -2.61
N PHE A 7 4.99 -6.85 -1.36
CA PHE A 7 3.83 -7.30 -0.59
C PHE A 7 2.87 -6.14 -0.30
N CYS A 8 3.39 -5.00 0.15
CA CYS A 8 2.55 -3.82 0.38
C CYS A 8 1.91 -3.32 -0.92
N GLU A 9 2.60 -3.36 -2.06
CA GLU A 9 2.02 -2.99 -3.35
C GLU A 9 0.92 -3.96 -3.82
N SER A 10 1.12 -5.27 -3.68
CA SER A 10 0.08 -6.26 -4.00
C SER A 10 -1.18 -6.00 -3.17
N ARG A 11 -1.02 -5.74 -1.87
CA ARG A 11 -2.16 -5.47 -0.97
C ARG A 11 -2.84 -4.14 -1.27
N ALA A 12 -2.08 -3.12 -1.69
CA ALA A 12 -2.65 -1.86 -2.16
C ALA A 12 -3.50 -2.08 -3.43
N GLN A 13 -2.98 -2.87 -4.38
CA GLN A 13 -3.66 -3.17 -5.63
C GLN A 13 -4.94 -3.99 -5.40
N GLU A 14 -4.89 -5.03 -4.57
CA GLU A 14 -6.05 -5.83 -4.18
C GLU A 14 -7.16 -4.95 -3.55
N ALA A 15 -6.78 -4.02 -2.68
CA ALA A 15 -7.72 -3.09 -2.05
C ALA A 15 -8.32 -2.09 -3.07
N ALA A 16 -7.51 -1.61 -4.02
CA ALA A 16 -8.00 -0.76 -5.10
C ALA A 16 -9.01 -1.48 -6.01
N GLU A 17 -8.73 -2.74 -6.35
CA GLU A 17 -9.63 -3.59 -7.13
C GLU A 17 -10.94 -3.85 -6.36
N ALA A 18 -10.85 -4.18 -5.07
CA ALA A 18 -12.01 -4.35 -4.20
C ALA A 18 -12.85 -3.07 -4.11
N ALA A 19 -12.21 -1.89 -4.02
CA ALA A 19 -12.89 -0.60 -4.04
C ALA A 19 -13.61 -0.33 -5.37
N SER A 20 -13.01 -0.74 -6.49
CA SER A 20 -13.57 -0.56 -7.83
C SER A 20 -14.85 -1.38 -8.07
N ILE A 21 -14.90 -2.60 -7.53
CA ILE A 21 -16.08 -3.48 -7.64
C ILE A 21 -17.10 -3.28 -6.51
N ALA A 22 -16.75 -2.50 -5.49
CA ALA A 22 -17.63 -2.22 -4.36
C ALA A 22 -18.88 -1.47 -4.82
N LYS A 23 -20.04 -2.11 -4.60
CA LYS A 23 -21.37 -1.54 -4.87
C LYS A 23 -21.83 -0.56 -3.79
N LEU A 24 -21.32 -0.73 -2.57
CA LEU A 24 -21.66 0.12 -1.44
C LEU A 24 -20.55 1.15 -1.20
N ALA A 25 -20.93 2.41 -1.01
CA ALA A 25 -19.99 3.52 -0.82
C ALA A 25 -19.15 3.34 0.46
N ASN A 26 -19.76 2.87 1.55
CA ASN A 26 -19.04 2.60 2.81
C ASN A 26 -17.97 1.51 2.67
N VAL A 27 -18.20 0.51 1.82
CA VAL A 27 -17.23 -0.54 1.50
C VAL A 27 -16.12 0.04 0.64
N ARG A 28 -16.46 0.79 -0.41
CA ARG A 28 -15.47 1.49 -1.23
C ARG A 28 -14.54 2.37 -0.40
N ASP A 29 -15.09 3.19 0.49
CA ASP A 29 -14.32 4.09 1.35
C ASP A 29 -13.44 3.34 2.35
N ARG A 30 -13.86 2.15 2.79
CA ARG A 30 -13.02 1.27 3.62
C ARG A 30 -11.85 0.71 2.82
N GLU A 31 -12.12 0.20 1.62
CA GLU A 31 -11.09 -0.40 0.78
C GLU A 31 -10.08 0.66 0.29
N LEU A 32 -10.54 1.87 -0.07
CA LEU A 32 -9.65 3.00 -0.39
C LEU A 32 -8.75 3.40 0.79
N ARG A 33 -9.28 3.39 2.02
CA ARG A 33 -8.45 3.61 3.22
C ARG A 33 -7.42 2.50 3.43
N SER A 34 -7.78 1.25 3.14
CA SER A 34 -6.84 0.13 3.20
C SER A 34 -5.76 0.29 2.14
N GLU A 35 -6.12 0.63 0.90
CA GLU A 35 -5.17 0.93 -0.17
C GLU A 35 -4.18 2.01 0.27
N ALA A 36 -4.70 3.14 0.79
CA ALA A 36 -3.86 4.25 1.23
C ALA A 36 -2.87 3.83 2.33
N ALA A 37 -3.30 3.01 3.29
CA ALA A 37 -2.43 2.47 4.33
C ALA A 37 -1.31 1.58 3.75
N TRP A 38 -1.66 0.70 2.81
CA TRP A 38 -0.67 -0.18 2.16
C TRP A 38 0.32 0.60 1.29
N ARG A 39 -0.14 1.61 0.55
CA ARG A 39 0.74 2.51 -0.21
C ARG A 39 1.69 3.27 0.71
N ALA A 40 1.20 3.82 1.82
CA ALA A 40 2.06 4.51 2.78
C ALA A 40 3.14 3.60 3.36
N MET A 41 2.83 2.33 3.65
CA MET A 41 3.83 1.35 4.10
C MET A 41 4.85 1.01 3.00
N SER A 42 4.39 0.82 1.76
CA SER A 42 5.27 0.59 0.61
C SER A 42 6.24 1.76 0.41
N ASP A 43 5.74 3.00 0.48
CA ASP A 43 6.54 4.21 0.37
C ASP A 43 7.55 4.34 1.51
N GLN A 44 7.16 3.96 2.74
CA GLN A 44 8.08 3.93 3.88
C GLN A 44 9.21 2.92 3.67
N ILE A 45 8.90 1.72 3.19
CA ILE A 45 9.90 0.69 2.88
C ILE A 45 10.84 1.20 1.79
N ARG A 46 10.29 1.77 0.72
CA ARG A 46 11.06 2.37 -0.37
C ARG A 46 12.02 3.45 0.14
N ARG A 47 11.55 4.36 1.02
CA ARG A 47 12.41 5.40 1.61
C ARG A 47 13.52 4.81 2.47
N ILE A 48 13.25 3.73 3.19
CA ILE A 48 14.28 3.02 3.98
C ILE A 48 15.30 2.37 3.06
N GLU A 49 14.87 1.73 1.97
CA GLU A 49 15.75 1.13 0.96
C GLU A 49 16.62 2.18 0.25
N GLU A 50 16.01 3.31 -0.14
CA GLU A 50 16.69 4.43 -0.81
C GLU A 50 17.63 5.17 0.14
N GLY A 51 17.19 5.45 1.38
CA GLY A 51 18.00 6.12 2.41
C GLY A 51 19.12 5.26 2.97
N ARG A 52 19.09 3.94 2.73
CA ARG A 52 20.18 3.01 3.08
C ARG A 52 21.30 2.97 2.03
N LYS A 53 21.17 3.68 0.90
CA LYS A 53 22.32 3.92 0.02
C LYS A 53 23.31 4.84 0.76
N PRO A 54 24.52 4.38 1.12
CA PRO A 54 25.51 5.26 1.68
C PRO A 54 25.83 6.35 0.64
N ALA A 55 25.72 7.61 1.05
CA ALA A 55 26.35 8.69 0.32
C ALA A 55 27.86 8.40 0.31
N PHE A 56 28.38 8.03 -0.86
CA PHE A 56 29.82 7.93 -1.10
C PHE A 56 30.46 9.32 -1.09
#